data_AF-A0A345HPT4-F1
#
_entry.id   AF-A0A345HPT4-F1
#
_cell.length_a   1.000
_cell.length_b   1.000
_cell.length_c   1.000
_cell.angle_alpha   90.00
_cell.angle_beta   90.00
_cell.angle_gamma   90.00
#
_symmetry.space_group_name_H-M   'P 1'
#
loop_
_entity.id
_entity.type
_entity.pdbx_description
1 polymer ?
#
loop_
_entity_poly.entity_id
_entity_poly.type
_entity_poly.pdbx_seq_one_letter_code
_entity_poly.pdbx_strand_id
1 'polypeptide(L)' 'MTGLYSLPTEEAAFESFCGGNLGGEHESCVEIAVIPRTGTASSYILRDSKPEGAGRELRFTVAELNAFAVGWVKRHGLAV' A
#
# COMPACT_ATOMS: atom_id res chain seq x y z
N MET A 1 -3.25 21.85 6.44
CA MET A 1 -3.61 20.43 6.24
C MET A 1 -2.37 19.61 6.59
N THR A 2 -2.27 19.13 7.83
CA THR A 2 -1.21 18.19 8.23
C THR A 2 -1.57 16.85 7.57
N GLY A 3 -1.04 16.63 6.38
CA GLY A 3 -1.41 15.52 5.50
C GLY A 3 -0.96 14.17 6.05
N LEU A 4 -1.42 13.08 5.43
CA LEU A 4 -0.98 11.71 5.77
C LEU A 4 0.55 11.57 5.77
N TYR A 5 1.25 12.41 5.00
CA TYR A 5 2.70 12.45 4.92
C TYR A 5 3.44 12.96 6.15
N SER A 6 2.76 13.60 7.10
CA SER A 6 3.35 13.98 8.38
C SER A 6 3.22 12.89 9.45
N LEU A 7 2.62 11.75 9.14
CA LEU A 7 2.46 10.65 10.09
C LEU A 7 3.73 9.77 10.12
N PRO A 8 4.12 9.28 11.31
CA PRO A 8 5.24 8.35 11.46
C PRO A 8 4.90 7.00 10.81
N THR A 9 5.91 6.35 10.22
CA THR A 9 5.77 5.09 9.48
C THR A 9 6.87 4.08 9.80
N GLU A 10 7.71 4.38 10.78
CA GLU A 10 8.90 3.61 11.17
C GLU A 10 8.53 2.22 11.71
N GLU A 11 7.35 2.09 12.32
CA GLU A 11 6.82 0.84 12.87
C GLU A 11 5.80 0.15 11.95
N ALA A 12 5.70 0.58 10.70
CA ALA A 12 4.74 0.04 9.75
C ALA A 12 5.14 -1.41 9.35
N ALA A 13 4.28 -2.37 9.68
CA ALA A 13 4.45 -3.77 9.29
C ALA A 13 3.86 -3.99 7.90
N PHE A 14 4.74 -4.22 6.91
CA PHE A 14 4.36 -4.37 5.51
C PHE A 14 3.92 -5.80 5.18
N GLU A 15 2.81 -5.91 4.47
CA GLU A 15 2.33 -7.10 3.79
C GLU A 15 2.56 -6.95 2.28
N SER A 16 2.99 -8.03 1.63
CA SER A 16 3.38 -8.02 0.21
C SER A 16 2.34 -8.74 -0.65
N PHE A 17 1.88 -8.06 -1.69
CA PHE A 17 0.96 -8.58 -2.71
C PHE A 17 1.71 -8.70 -4.05
N CYS A 18 2.13 -9.92 -4.37
CA CYS A 18 3.01 -10.21 -5.50
C CYS A 18 2.21 -10.79 -6.69
N GLY A 19 2.43 -10.25 -7.89
CA GLY A 19 1.66 -10.62 -9.10
C GLY A 19 2.46 -11.28 -10.22
N GLY A 20 3.79 -11.39 -10.10
CA GLY A 20 4.63 -11.94 -11.16
C GLY A 20 5.99 -12.44 -10.65
N ASN A 21 6.51 -13.49 -11.29
CA ASN A 21 7.81 -14.12 -11.02
C ASN A 21 8.03 -14.56 -9.55
N LEU A 22 7.11 -15.37 -9.00
CA LEU A 22 7.09 -15.93 -7.64
C LEU A 22 8.24 -16.90 -7.29
N GLY A 23 9.43 -16.73 -7.89
CA GLY A 23 10.56 -17.65 -7.71
C GLY A 23 11.88 -17.18 -8.34
N GLY A 24 12.00 -15.90 -8.68
CA GLY A 24 13.24 -15.32 -9.20
C GLY A 24 13.65 -14.06 -8.44
N GLU A 25 14.91 -13.66 -8.59
CA GLU A 25 15.55 -12.48 -7.96
C GLU A 25 14.90 -11.11 -8.30
N HIS A 26 13.84 -11.11 -9.12
CA HIS A 26 13.16 -9.92 -9.64
C HIS A 26 11.65 -9.90 -9.34
N GLU A 27 11.23 -10.60 -8.30
CA GLU A 27 9.84 -10.56 -7.82
C GLU A 27 9.44 -9.11 -7.48
N SER A 28 8.31 -8.69 -8.04
CA SER A 28 7.79 -7.33 -7.92
C SER A 28 6.47 -7.37 -7.17
N CYS A 29 6.46 -6.84 -5.95
CA CYS A 29 5.29 -6.82 -5.09
C CYS A 29 4.86 -5.38 -4.83
N VAL A 30 3.55 -5.19 -4.70
CA VAL A 30 3.02 -4.01 -4.03
C VAL A 30 3.02 -4.33 -2.54
N GLU A 31 3.63 -3.48 -1.73
CA GLU A 31 3.65 -3.67 -0.29
C GLU A 31 2.79 -2.60 0.38
N ILE A 32 2.00 -3.02 1.36
CA ILE A 32 1.06 -2.16 2.09
C ILE A 32 1.21 -2.36 3.59
N ALA A 33 1.14 -1.28 4.35
CA ALA A 33 1.12 -1.31 5.80
C ALA A 33 0.12 -0.31 6.36
N VAL A 34 -0.40 -0.59 7.55
CA VAL A 34 -1.14 0.40 8.33
C VAL A 34 -0.16 1.43 8.86
N ILE A 35 -0.50 2.71 8.73
CA ILE A 35 0.19 3.82 9.39
C ILE A 35 -0.36 3.89 10.83
N PRO A 36 0.44 3.59 11.86
CA PRO A 36 -0.03 3.64 13.24
C PRO A 36 -0.45 5.06 13.59
N ARG A 37 -1.70 5.24 14.04
CA ARG A 37 -2.17 6.53 14.55
C ARG A 37 -3.02 6.33 15.80
N THR A 38 -2.88 7.25 16.75
CA THR A 38 -3.77 7.35 17.90
C THR A 38 -5.09 8.00 17.48
N GLY A 39 -6.19 7.24 17.55
CA GLY A 39 -7.56 7.77 17.67
C GLY A 39 -8.30 8.26 16.41
N THR A 40 -7.86 7.97 15.17
CA THR A 40 -8.64 8.26 13.95
C THR A 40 -8.44 7.22 12.84
N ALA A 41 -9.34 7.22 11.85
CA ALA A 41 -9.48 6.25 10.76
C ALA A 41 -8.15 5.71 10.20
N SER A 42 -8.11 4.39 9.96
CA SER A 42 -6.93 3.69 9.44
C SER A 42 -6.41 4.37 8.17
N SER A 43 -5.15 4.77 8.22
CA SER A 43 -4.39 5.27 7.08
C SER A 43 -3.35 4.22 6.71
N TYR A 44 -2.96 4.19 5.45
CA TYR A 44 -2.12 3.16 4.89
C TYR A 44 -0.99 3.78 4.07
N ILE A 45 0.15 3.10 4.08
CA ILE A 45 1.31 3.40 3.26
C ILE A 45 1.50 2.26 2.25
N LEU A 46 1.72 2.63 0.99
CA LEU A 46 1.98 1.73 -0.13
C LEU A 46 3.37 2.00 -0.69
N ARG A 47 4.10 0.94 -1.03
CA ARG A 47 5.41 1.03 -1.68
C ARG A 47 5.61 -0.08 -2.71
N ASP A 48 6.53 0.14 -3.65
CA ASP A 48 7.06 -0.91 -4.52
C ASP A 48 8.17 -1.64 -3.75
N SER A 49 8.21 -2.98 -3.81
CA SER A 49 9.27 -3.78 -3.18
C SER A 49 10.65 -3.55 -3.79
N LYS A 50 10.73 -2.95 -4.98
CA LYS A 50 11.99 -2.64 -5.66
C LYS A 50 12.73 -1.46 -5.02
N PRO A 51 14.09 -1.48 -5.00
CA PRO A 51 14.89 -0.39 -4.46
C PRO A 51 14.61 0.98 -5.09
N GLU A 52 14.26 1.03 -6.38
CA GLU A 52 13.95 2.28 -7.10
C GLU A 52 12.68 2.97 -6.57
N GLY A 53 11.81 2.24 -5.88
CA GLY A 53 10.61 2.75 -5.23
C GLY A 53 10.84 3.35 -3.85
N ALA A 54 12.02 3.15 -3.24
CA ALA A 54 12.31 3.62 -1.89
C ALA A 54 12.24 5.15 -1.77
N GLY A 55 11.59 5.65 -0.70
CA GLY A 55 11.40 7.07 -0.44
C GLY A 55 10.31 7.72 -1.31
N ARG A 56 9.54 6.92 -2.07
CA ARG A 56 8.43 7.37 -2.93
C ARG A 56 7.09 6.80 -2.51
N GLU A 57 6.93 6.53 -1.22
CA GLU A 57 5.78 5.84 -0.70
C GLU A 57 4.51 6.69 -0.84
N LEU A 58 3.42 6.03 -1.24
CA LEU A 58 2.11 6.64 -1.35
C LEU A 58 1.33 6.43 -0.06
N ARG A 59 0.58 7.44 0.37
CA ARG A 59 -0.22 7.36 1.59
C ARG A 59 -1.68 7.66 1.29
N PHE A 60 -2.56 6.81 1.79
CA PHE A 60 -3.99 6.87 1.53
C PHE A 60 -4.79 6.60 2.81
N THR A 61 -6.01 7.11 2.84
CA THR A 61 -7.01 6.68 3.81
C THR A 61 -7.58 5.32 3.43
N VAL A 62 -8.15 4.60 4.40
CA VAL A 62 -8.89 3.35 4.13
C VAL A 62 -10.01 3.56 3.11
N ALA A 63 -10.68 4.72 3.12
CA ALA A 63 -11.78 5.00 2.20
C ALA A 63 -11.30 5.11 0.74
N GLU A 64 -10.16 5.77 0.51
CA GLU A 64 -9.54 5.89 -0.80
C GLU A 64 -9.05 4.53 -1.33
N LEU A 65 -8.40 3.73 -0.48
CA LEU A 65 -7.94 2.40 -0.88
C LEU A 65 -9.09 1.43 -1.16
N ASN A 66 -10.15 1.46 -0.36
CA ASN A 66 -11.33 0.63 -0.63
C ASN A 66 -11.99 1.02 -1.96
N ALA A 67 -12.11 2.32 -2.24
CA ALA A 67 -12.63 2.80 -3.52
C ALA A 67 -11.75 2.34 -4.70
N PHE A 68 -10.42 2.46 -4.55
CA PHE A 68 -9.47 1.96 -5.54
C PHE A 68 -9.60 0.44 -5.75
N ALA A 69 -9.59 -0.36 -4.69
CA ALA A 69 -9.63 -1.81 -4.77
C ALA A 69 -10.92 -2.30 -5.46
N VAL A 70 -12.08 -1.77 -5.06
CA VAL A 70 -13.36 -2.11 -5.69
C VAL A 70 -13.38 -1.70 -7.16
N GLY A 71 -12.88 -0.50 -7.49
CA GLY A 71 -12.78 -0.01 -8.87
C GLY A 71 -11.86 -0.88 -9.73
N TRP A 72 -10.71 -1.28 -9.19
CA TRP A 72 -9.72 -2.12 -9.84
C TRP A 72 -10.27 -3.52 -10.14
N VAL A 73 -10.83 -4.19 -9.13
CA VAL A 73 -11.46 -5.51 -9.26
C VAL A 73 -12.53 -5.50 -10.36
N LYS A 74 -13.44 -4.53 -10.32
CA LYS A 74 -14.50 -4.39 -11.34
C LYS A 74 -13.93 -4.17 -12.74
N ARG A 75 -12.95 -3.27 -12.87
CA ARG A 75 -12.35 -2.91 -14.17
C ARG A 75 -11.66 -4.10 -14.82
N HIS A 76 -11.04 -4.97 -14.03
CA HIS A 76 -10.26 -6.10 -14.51
C HIS A 76 -11.04 -7.44 -14.49
N GLY A 77 -12.32 -7.43 -14.10
CA GLY A 77 -13.13 -8.64 -14.04
C GLY A 77 -12.60 -9.68 -13.05
N LEU A 78 -11.92 -9.23 -11.99
CA LEU A 78 -11.34 -10.12 -10.99
C LEU A 78 -12.45 -10.65 -10.07
N ALA A 79 -12.32 -11.91 -9.65
CA ALA A 79 -13.14 -12.49 -8.59
C ALA A 79 -12.41 -12.31 -7.25
N VAL A 80 -13.18 -11.98 -6.20
CA VAL A 80 -12.74 -11.83 -4.80
C VAL A 80 -13.55 -12.77 -3.92
#